data_AF-A0A2D9NDR8-F1
#
_entry.id   AF-A0A2D9NDR8-F1
#
_cell.length_a   1.000
_cell.length_b   1.000
_cell.length_c   1.000
_cell.angle_alpha   90.00
_cell.angle_beta   90.00
_cell.angle_gamma   90.00
#
_symmetry.space_group_name_H-M   'P 1'
#
loop_
_entity.id
_entity.type
_entity.pdbx_description
1 polymer ?
#
loop_
_entity_poly.entity_id
_entity_poly.type
_entity_poly.pdbx_seq_one_letter_code
_entity_poly.pdbx_strand_id
1 'polypeptide(L)'
;MEDTSSLRGPLKQGTEGPDGFWFDLENKILNVSASEVERYVYCPMSWRLESEGVSAKGKEVEQGIEKHQQMHQIIVEKIEAQNEFTRNIVIWSWWFAVVLTLAADTAAFYFVQDGLIDSELASMIGKFLVLLALVWLILAIVLLVLPWRKWFGWNEKLLSSSTSTSEIENNLQPLNTPLELGEKGWFTFGRPEALILFSAIALSLHGIALTFAQNRSLATFALLVLALVWTLLATTRLQAALTANQRIKEKDIEAGLEELGDIRYSDGGDSFLLEDENTGLRGRPDQITRIGEDLIPVELKTGKIPKKPHKSHRFQILAYLHLIESMTGNPPPFGFLRYGTESVYSIEWNEKEKEKLFDIIKEIQRVTVQGGAKRDHNRPGKCESCSRREDCPDRLKFIPNQ
;
A
#
# COMPACT_ATOMS: atom_id res chain seq x y z
N MET A 1 37.83 -32.98 11.21
CA MET A 1 38.09 -32.03 10.11
C MET A 1 36.98 -32.26 9.11
N GLU A 2 35.84 -31.61 9.32
CA GLU A 2 34.78 -31.59 8.31
C GLU A 2 35.27 -30.85 7.08
N ASP A 3 34.84 -31.32 5.92
CA ASP A 3 35.37 -30.99 4.62
C ASP A 3 35.03 -29.53 4.22
N THR A 4 35.86 -28.58 4.67
CA THR A 4 35.75 -27.15 4.34
C THR A 4 35.90 -26.84 2.85
N SER A 5 36.30 -27.84 2.05
CA SER A 5 36.32 -27.83 0.58
C SER A 5 34.93 -27.56 -0.01
N SER A 6 33.89 -28.22 0.54
CA SER A 6 32.51 -28.12 0.04
C SER A 6 31.93 -26.69 0.12
N LEU A 7 32.22 -25.97 1.20
CA LEU A 7 31.73 -24.61 1.44
C LEU A 7 32.33 -23.56 0.49
N ARG A 8 33.41 -23.89 -0.21
CA ARG A 8 34.06 -22.97 -1.17
C ARG A 8 33.85 -23.39 -2.62
N GLY A 9 33.13 -24.47 -2.86
CA GLY A 9 32.73 -24.91 -4.20
C GLY A 9 31.65 -24.03 -4.83
N PRO A 10 31.40 -24.23 -6.14
CA PRO A 10 30.33 -23.55 -6.87
C PRO A 10 28.94 -24.04 -6.41
N LEU A 11 27.98 -23.11 -6.34
CA LEU A 11 26.57 -23.38 -6.00
C LEU A 11 25.73 -23.68 -7.24
N LYS A 12 26.03 -23.02 -8.35
CA LYS A 12 25.35 -23.18 -9.64
C LYS A 12 26.38 -23.25 -10.75
N GLN A 13 25.92 -23.66 -11.93
CA GLN A 13 26.70 -23.57 -13.17
C GLN A 13 26.18 -22.39 -13.99
N GLY A 14 27.08 -21.74 -14.72
CA GLY A 14 26.74 -20.57 -15.50
C GLY A 14 27.94 -19.98 -16.22
N THR A 15 27.68 -18.95 -17.02
CA THR A 15 28.70 -18.23 -17.80
C THR A 15 28.58 -16.73 -17.59
N GLU A 16 29.71 -16.04 -17.62
CA GLU A 16 29.77 -14.58 -17.56
C GLU A 16 29.32 -13.97 -18.90
N GLY A 17 28.41 -13.01 -18.84
CA GLY A 17 27.96 -12.23 -19.98
C GLY A 17 28.83 -11.00 -20.26
N PRO A 18 28.57 -10.29 -21.36
CA PRO A 18 29.40 -9.15 -21.81
C PRO A 18 29.41 -7.98 -20.81
N ASP A 19 28.33 -7.78 -20.05
CA ASP A 19 28.20 -6.70 -19.07
C ASP A 19 28.69 -7.10 -17.66
N GLY A 20 29.27 -8.29 -17.51
CA GLY A 20 29.78 -8.84 -16.25
C GLY A 20 28.72 -9.49 -15.34
N PHE A 21 27.46 -9.53 -15.76
CA PHE A 21 26.41 -10.32 -15.11
C PHE A 21 26.49 -11.79 -15.54
N TRP A 22 26.09 -12.70 -14.66
CA TRP A 22 26.17 -14.14 -14.93
C TRP A 22 24.81 -14.72 -15.31
N PHE A 23 24.85 -15.67 -16.25
CA PHE A 23 23.69 -16.39 -16.76
C PHE A 23 23.78 -17.87 -16.36
N ASP A 24 22.63 -18.49 -16.12
CA ASP A 24 22.52 -19.94 -15.92
C ASP A 24 22.62 -20.72 -17.25
N LEU A 25 22.48 -22.05 -17.17
CA LEU A 25 22.53 -22.94 -18.33
C LEU A 25 21.36 -22.73 -19.31
N GLU A 26 20.27 -22.11 -18.87
CA GLU A 26 19.10 -21.77 -19.69
C GLU A 26 19.22 -20.36 -20.30
N ASN A 27 20.39 -19.73 -20.15
CA ASN A 27 20.69 -18.37 -20.60
C ASN A 27 19.79 -17.31 -19.93
N LYS A 28 19.32 -17.58 -18.71
CA LYS A 28 18.60 -16.62 -17.86
C LYS A 28 19.57 -15.99 -16.85
N ILE A 29 19.40 -14.70 -16.56
CA ILE A 29 20.26 -14.02 -15.59
C ILE A 29 20.11 -14.65 -14.19
N LEU A 30 21.22 -14.76 -13.47
CA LEU A 30 21.19 -15.30 -12.11
C LEU A 30 20.54 -14.34 -11.13
N ASN A 31 19.43 -14.78 -10.54
CA ASN A 31 18.69 -13.98 -9.59
C ASN A 31 19.46 -13.76 -8.28
N VAL A 32 19.44 -12.53 -7.79
CA VAL A 32 19.98 -12.12 -6.47
C VAL A 32 18.88 -11.36 -5.73
N SER A 33 18.53 -11.78 -4.52
CA SER A 33 17.54 -11.04 -3.73
C SER A 33 18.17 -9.87 -2.95
N ALA A 34 17.42 -8.81 -2.67
CA ALA A 34 17.87 -7.67 -1.86
C ALA A 34 18.37 -8.12 -0.46
N SER A 35 17.76 -9.16 0.10
CA SER A 35 18.22 -9.78 1.34
C SER A 35 19.55 -10.53 1.19
N GLU A 36 19.82 -11.14 0.03
CA GLU A 36 21.12 -11.74 -0.27
C GLU A 36 22.21 -10.67 -0.39
N VAL A 37 21.90 -9.53 -1.02
CA VAL A 37 22.81 -8.37 -1.06
C VAL A 37 23.15 -7.91 0.37
N GLU A 38 22.16 -7.74 1.24
CA GLU A 38 22.37 -7.37 2.65
C GLU A 38 23.34 -8.34 3.34
N ARG A 39 23.08 -9.64 3.21
CA ARG A 39 23.83 -10.70 3.91
C ARG A 39 25.23 -10.88 3.34
N TYR A 40 25.41 -10.77 2.03
CA TYR A 40 26.71 -10.83 1.39
C TYR A 40 27.59 -9.66 1.85
N VAL A 41 27.03 -8.44 1.86
CA VAL A 41 27.73 -7.23 2.34
C VAL A 41 27.99 -7.29 3.86
N TYR A 42 27.19 -8.03 4.61
CA TYR A 42 27.49 -8.32 6.02
C TYR A 42 28.76 -9.18 6.15
N CYS A 43 28.77 -10.33 5.47
CA CYS A 43 29.92 -11.24 5.32
C CYS A 43 29.63 -12.32 4.23
N PRO A 44 30.46 -12.48 3.19
CA PRO A 44 30.27 -13.49 2.14
C PRO A 44 30.19 -14.94 2.66
N MET A 45 30.98 -15.27 3.69
CA MET A 45 30.93 -16.59 4.31
C MET A 45 29.59 -16.85 5.03
N SER A 46 29.00 -15.81 5.64
CA SER A 46 27.69 -15.94 6.28
C SER A 46 26.57 -16.14 5.26
N TRP A 47 26.64 -15.46 4.11
CA TRP A 47 25.72 -15.69 2.98
C TRP A 47 25.87 -17.11 2.41
N ARG A 48 27.10 -17.60 2.27
CA ARG A 48 27.37 -18.96 1.78
C ARG A 48 26.78 -20.05 2.69
N LEU A 49 26.95 -19.91 4.01
CA LEU A 49 26.39 -20.85 4.99
C LEU A 49 24.86 -20.91 4.91
N GLU A 50 24.20 -19.77 4.71
CA GLU A 50 22.75 -19.75 4.50
C GLU A 50 22.32 -20.45 3.22
N SER A 51 23.08 -20.28 2.14
CA SER A 51 22.80 -20.94 0.86
C SER A 51 22.89 -22.47 0.95
N GLU A 52 23.64 -23.01 1.92
CA GLU A 52 23.69 -24.45 2.28
C GLU A 52 22.61 -24.86 3.30
N GLY A 53 21.70 -23.95 3.67
CA GLY A 53 20.64 -24.24 4.62
C GLY A 53 21.03 -24.12 6.10
N VAL A 54 22.19 -23.53 6.43
CA VAL A 54 22.55 -23.26 7.83
C VAL A 54 21.63 -22.17 8.40
N SER A 55 20.79 -22.57 9.34
CA SER A 55 19.88 -21.67 10.03
C SER A 55 20.63 -20.66 10.88
N ALA A 56 20.09 -19.45 10.95
CA ALA A 56 20.57 -18.42 11.86
C ALA A 56 20.19 -18.81 13.30
N LYS A 57 21.16 -18.80 14.22
CA LYS A 57 20.97 -19.10 15.64
C LYS A 57 21.27 -17.87 16.50
N GLY A 58 20.68 -17.80 17.69
CA GLY A 58 20.97 -16.76 18.68
C GLY A 58 19.73 -16.00 19.13
N LYS A 59 19.81 -15.40 20.33
CA LYS A 59 18.69 -14.68 20.96
C LYS A 59 18.22 -13.50 20.11
N GLU A 60 19.13 -12.84 19.41
CA GLU A 60 18.83 -11.70 18.54
C GLU A 60 18.01 -12.11 17.30
N VAL A 61 18.20 -13.34 16.80
CA VAL A 61 17.43 -13.87 15.67
C VAL A 61 16.00 -14.20 16.10
N GLU A 62 15.85 -14.89 17.24
CA GLU A 62 14.55 -15.20 17.83
C GLU A 62 13.76 -13.92 18.13
N GLN A 63 14.40 -12.94 18.77
CA GLN A 63 13.81 -11.61 19.00
C GLN A 63 13.46 -10.89 17.69
N GLY A 64 14.27 -11.03 16.64
CA GLY A 64 13.99 -10.44 15.33
C GLY A 64 12.73 -11.03 14.69
N ILE A 65 12.60 -12.36 14.72
CA ILE A 65 11.41 -13.07 14.21
C ILE A 65 10.17 -12.67 15.00
N GLU A 66 10.24 -12.65 16.33
CA GLU A 66 9.11 -12.26 17.19
C GLU A 66 8.68 -10.82 16.91
N LYS A 67 9.62 -9.88 16.83
CA LYS A 67 9.30 -8.48 16.50
C LYS A 67 8.72 -8.31 15.10
N HIS A 68 9.18 -9.09 14.12
CA HIS A 68 8.60 -9.07 12.77
C HIS A 68 7.16 -9.60 12.77
N GLN A 69 6.88 -10.66 13.53
CA GLN A 69 5.52 -11.18 13.70
C GLN A 69 4.61 -10.16 14.40
N GLN A 70 5.11 -9.50 15.45
CA GLN A 70 4.39 -8.41 16.14
C GLN A 70 4.08 -7.25 15.19
N MET A 71 5.06 -6.83 14.38
CA MET A 71 4.87 -5.77 13.39
C MET A 71 3.83 -6.15 12.32
N HIS A 72 3.90 -7.39 11.82
CA HIS A 72 2.91 -7.89 10.86
C HIS A 72 1.49 -7.84 11.45
N GLN A 73 1.33 -8.25 12.71
CA GLN A 73 0.04 -8.18 13.41
C GLN A 73 -0.48 -6.75 13.54
N ILE A 74 0.38 -5.79 13.92
CA ILE A 74 0.02 -4.36 14.01
C ILE A 74 -0.44 -3.83 12.64
N ILE A 75 0.24 -4.21 11.56
CA ILE A 75 -0.13 -3.80 10.20
C ILE A 75 -1.49 -4.37 9.80
N VAL A 76 -1.73 -5.66 10.04
CA VAL A 76 -3.03 -6.30 9.72
C VAL A 76 -4.16 -5.61 10.48
N GLU A 77 -3.98 -5.34 11.76
CA GLU A 77 -4.96 -4.61 12.58
C GLU A 77 -5.21 -3.18 12.09
N LYS A 78 -4.16 -2.49 11.61
CA LYS A 78 -4.30 -1.16 10.99
C LYS A 78 -5.14 -1.23 9.71
N ILE A 79 -4.86 -2.19 8.82
CA ILE A 79 -5.60 -2.37 7.56
C ILE A 79 -7.08 -2.65 7.86
N GLU A 80 -7.35 -3.53 8.84
CA GLU A 80 -8.71 -3.79 9.28
C GLU A 80 -9.41 -2.51 9.76
N ALA A 81 -8.75 -1.72 10.62
CA ALA A 81 -9.28 -0.44 11.08
C ALA A 81 -9.50 0.59 9.94
N GLN A 82 -8.62 0.64 8.93
CA GLN A 82 -8.81 1.47 7.73
C GLN A 82 -10.03 1.06 6.91
N ASN A 83 -10.24 -0.25 6.74
CA ASN A 83 -11.42 -0.78 6.08
C ASN A 83 -12.70 -0.47 6.87
N GLU A 84 -12.66 -0.58 8.20
CA GLU A 84 -13.77 -0.17 9.07
C GLU A 84 -14.07 1.32 8.95
N PHE A 85 -13.05 2.18 8.96
CA PHE A 85 -13.20 3.62 8.78
C PHE A 85 -13.87 3.94 7.44
N THR A 86 -13.33 3.41 6.34
CA THR A 86 -13.82 3.65 4.99
C THR A 86 -15.27 3.20 4.82
N ARG A 87 -15.59 1.99 5.30
CA ARG A 87 -16.97 1.48 5.27
C ARG A 87 -17.93 2.39 6.05
N ASN A 88 -17.56 2.78 7.27
CA ASN A 88 -18.43 3.60 8.12
C ASN A 88 -18.58 5.04 7.60
N ILE A 89 -17.53 5.66 7.05
CA ILE A 89 -17.60 7.04 6.52
C ILE A 89 -18.43 7.10 5.23
N VAL A 90 -18.34 6.09 4.36
CA VAL A 90 -19.18 5.99 3.16
C VAL A 90 -20.65 5.84 3.55
N ILE A 91 -20.99 4.90 4.45
CA ILE A 91 -22.36 4.72 4.94
C ILE A 91 -22.87 6.00 5.61
N TRP A 92 -22.05 6.64 6.45
CA TRP A 92 -22.38 7.91 7.08
C TRP A 92 -22.70 8.99 6.05
N SER A 93 -21.87 9.15 5.01
CA SER A 93 -22.09 10.18 3.98
C SER A 93 -23.43 10.03 3.29
N TRP A 94 -23.84 8.78 2.99
CA TRP A 94 -25.13 8.48 2.37
C TRP A 94 -26.29 8.75 3.34
N TRP A 95 -26.17 8.33 4.60
CA TRP A 95 -27.19 8.58 5.61
C TRP A 95 -27.32 10.08 5.90
N PHE A 96 -26.21 10.82 5.92
CA PHE A 96 -26.23 12.27 6.10
C PHE A 96 -26.83 12.99 4.89
N ALA A 97 -26.60 12.52 3.67
CA ALA A 97 -27.29 13.03 2.48
C ALA A 97 -28.82 12.87 2.60
N VAL A 98 -29.30 11.73 3.10
CA VAL A 98 -30.74 11.54 3.39
C VAL A 98 -31.25 12.55 4.43
N VAL A 99 -30.47 12.84 5.48
CA VAL A 99 -30.84 13.88 6.47
C VAL A 99 -30.99 15.24 5.80
N LEU A 100 -30.02 15.65 4.96
CA LEU A 100 -30.06 16.92 4.23
C LEU A 100 -31.27 17.01 3.29
N THR A 101 -31.54 15.92 2.57
CA THR A 101 -32.72 15.74 1.71
C THR A 101 -34.02 15.95 2.49
N LEU A 102 -34.20 15.25 3.62
CA LEU A 102 -35.40 15.37 4.44
C LEU A 102 -35.54 16.78 5.06
N ALA A 103 -34.44 17.40 5.47
CA ALA A 103 -34.43 18.76 5.99
C ALA A 103 -34.82 19.78 4.91
N ALA A 104 -34.33 19.62 3.68
CA ALA A 104 -34.71 20.45 2.54
C ALA A 104 -36.21 20.33 2.22
N ASP A 105 -36.75 19.11 2.20
CA ASP A 105 -38.19 18.90 2.01
C ASP A 105 -39.00 19.52 3.15
N THR A 106 -38.58 19.30 4.39
CA THR A 106 -39.25 19.88 5.57
C THR A 106 -39.33 21.41 5.44
N ALA A 107 -38.24 22.07 5.03
CA ALA A 107 -38.22 23.50 4.79
C ALA A 107 -39.14 23.91 3.63
N ALA A 108 -39.12 23.17 2.52
CA ALA A 108 -39.99 23.44 1.37
C ALA A 108 -41.48 23.34 1.75
N PHE A 109 -41.89 22.28 2.45
CA PHE A 109 -43.27 22.13 2.93
C PHE A 109 -43.68 23.21 3.92
N TYR A 110 -42.77 23.58 4.83
CA TYR A 110 -43.01 24.65 5.79
C TYR A 110 -43.25 25.99 5.10
N PHE A 111 -42.41 26.40 4.14
CA PHE A 111 -42.57 27.69 3.44
C PHE A 111 -43.82 27.74 2.56
N VAL A 112 -44.21 26.62 1.96
CA VAL A 112 -45.47 26.52 1.20
C VAL A 112 -46.69 26.56 2.15
N GLN A 113 -46.57 25.98 3.34
CA GLN A 113 -47.61 26.03 4.36
C GLN A 113 -47.80 27.44 4.94
N ASP A 114 -46.70 28.16 5.21
CA ASP A 114 -46.71 29.52 5.77
C ASP A 114 -47.14 30.59 4.76
N GLY A 115 -47.40 30.19 3.50
CA GLY A 115 -47.85 31.07 2.43
C GLY A 115 -46.75 31.94 1.83
N LEU A 116 -45.48 31.73 2.21
CA LEU A 116 -44.32 32.41 1.62
C LEU A 116 -44.08 31.96 0.17
N ILE A 117 -44.40 30.70 -0.15
CA ILE A 117 -44.35 30.15 -1.50
C ILE A 117 -45.77 29.77 -1.91
N ASP A 118 -46.22 30.29 -3.05
CA ASP A 118 -47.52 29.95 -3.59
C ASP A 118 -47.62 28.44 -3.93
N SER A 119 -48.78 27.88 -3.63
CA SER A 119 -49.09 26.46 -3.82
C SER A 119 -49.05 26.04 -5.29
N GLU A 120 -49.42 26.93 -6.21
CA GLU A 120 -49.35 26.68 -7.64
C GLU A 120 -47.89 26.63 -8.11
N LEU A 121 -47.07 27.57 -7.63
CA LEU A 121 -45.62 27.58 -7.87
C LEU A 121 -44.94 26.31 -7.33
N ALA A 122 -45.28 25.88 -6.12
CA ALA A 122 -44.76 24.64 -5.53
C ALA A 122 -45.14 23.40 -6.37
N SER A 123 -46.37 23.33 -6.89
CA SER A 123 -46.80 22.26 -7.79
C SER A 123 -46.04 22.29 -9.13
N MET A 124 -45.79 23.48 -9.69
CA MET A 124 -44.97 23.62 -10.90
C MET A 124 -43.54 23.14 -10.69
N ILE A 125 -42.91 23.51 -9.57
CA ILE A 125 -41.57 23.03 -9.18
C ILE A 125 -41.59 21.51 -9.03
N GLY A 126 -42.59 20.95 -8.35
CA GLY A 126 -42.73 19.51 -8.18
C GLY A 126 -42.82 18.75 -9.51
N LYS A 127 -43.67 19.21 -10.43
CA LYS A 127 -43.78 18.65 -11.79
C LYS A 127 -42.46 18.75 -12.57
N PHE A 128 -41.76 19.87 -12.45
CA PHE A 128 -40.44 20.05 -13.07
C PHE A 128 -39.43 19.05 -12.53
N LEU A 129 -39.37 18.83 -11.20
CA LEU A 129 -38.47 17.84 -10.59
C LEU A 129 -38.77 16.41 -11.07
N VAL A 130 -40.04 16.04 -11.21
CA VAL A 130 -40.42 14.73 -11.78
C VAL A 130 -39.98 14.58 -13.23
N LEU A 131 -40.15 15.63 -14.05
CA LEU A 131 -39.67 15.63 -15.43
C LEU A 131 -38.15 15.52 -15.50
N LEU A 132 -37.43 16.26 -14.64
CA LEU A 132 -35.97 16.20 -14.55
C LEU A 132 -35.49 14.81 -14.12
N ALA A 133 -36.17 14.19 -13.14
CA ALA A 133 -35.90 12.82 -12.72
C ALA A 133 -36.03 11.82 -13.88
N LEU A 134 -37.04 11.98 -14.74
CA LEU A 134 -37.22 11.14 -15.93
C LEU A 134 -36.08 11.33 -16.94
N VAL A 135 -35.63 12.58 -17.16
CA VAL A 135 -34.47 12.85 -18.02
C VAL A 135 -33.22 12.17 -17.46
N TRP A 136 -32.98 12.26 -16.15
CA TRP A 136 -31.82 11.65 -15.49
C TRP A 136 -31.89 10.12 -15.51
N LEU A 137 -33.08 9.54 -15.35
CA LEU A 137 -33.30 8.11 -15.47
C LEU A 137 -32.99 7.61 -16.89
N ILE A 138 -33.49 8.31 -17.92
CA ILE A 138 -33.18 7.98 -19.32
C ILE A 138 -31.67 8.10 -19.56
N LEU A 139 -31.04 9.18 -19.09
CA LEU A 139 -29.59 9.36 -19.19
C LEU A 139 -28.84 8.20 -18.52
N ALA A 140 -29.23 7.79 -17.31
CA ALA A 140 -28.61 6.67 -16.62
C ALA A 140 -28.76 5.36 -17.40
N ILE A 141 -29.95 5.07 -17.94
CA ILE A 141 -30.17 3.88 -18.80
C ILE A 141 -29.28 3.94 -20.04
N VAL A 142 -29.18 5.11 -20.68
CA VAL A 142 -28.31 5.32 -21.85
C VAL A 142 -26.84 5.09 -21.49
N LEU A 143 -26.37 5.61 -20.34
CA LEU A 143 -25.00 5.42 -19.87
C LEU A 143 -24.70 3.97 -19.46
N LEU A 144 -25.70 3.21 -19.01
CA LEU A 144 -25.57 1.79 -18.71
C LEU A 144 -25.52 0.92 -19.97
N VAL A 145 -26.30 1.27 -21.00
CA VAL A 145 -26.41 0.48 -22.23
C VAL A 145 -25.30 0.80 -23.22
N LEU A 146 -24.94 2.09 -23.37
CA LEU A 146 -23.95 2.51 -24.34
C LEU A 146 -22.54 2.34 -23.79
N PRO A 147 -21.59 1.85 -24.59
CA PRO A 147 -20.17 1.79 -24.21
C PRO A 147 -19.51 3.18 -24.33
N TRP A 148 -20.17 4.21 -23.80
CA TRP A 148 -19.73 5.62 -23.88
C TRP A 148 -18.32 5.82 -23.33
N ARG A 149 -17.95 5.02 -22.32
CA ARG A 149 -16.60 4.98 -21.76
C ARG A 149 -15.54 4.65 -22.82
N LYS A 150 -15.80 3.66 -23.68
CA LYS A 150 -14.89 3.29 -24.78
C LYS A 150 -14.82 4.39 -25.84
N TRP A 151 -15.94 5.06 -26.12
CA TRP A 151 -16.02 6.10 -27.15
C TRP A 151 -15.25 7.37 -26.79
N PHE A 152 -15.30 7.77 -25.52
CA PHE A 152 -14.56 8.94 -25.03
C PHE A 152 -13.10 8.62 -24.66
N GLY A 153 -12.62 7.41 -24.93
CA GLY A 153 -11.30 6.98 -24.47
C GLY A 153 -11.19 6.95 -22.94
N TRP A 154 -12.31 6.97 -22.22
CA TRP A 154 -12.44 6.59 -20.82
C TRP A 154 -12.26 5.08 -20.71
N ASN A 155 -11.08 4.62 -21.10
CA ASN A 155 -10.62 3.34 -20.65
C ASN A 155 -10.38 3.51 -19.14
N GLU A 156 -11.05 2.72 -18.30
CA GLU A 156 -10.52 2.45 -16.95
C GLU A 156 -9.06 1.97 -17.05
N LYS A 157 -8.71 1.41 -18.22
CA LYS A 157 -7.35 1.11 -18.65
C LYS A 157 -6.42 2.32 -18.86
N LEU A 158 -6.91 3.55 -19.05
CA LEU A 158 -6.07 4.76 -19.18
C LEU A 158 -5.65 5.34 -17.81
N LEU A 159 -6.39 5.00 -16.75
CA LEU A 159 -5.92 5.13 -15.36
C LEU A 159 -5.05 3.93 -14.94
N SER A 160 -5.03 2.85 -15.74
CA SER A 160 -4.18 1.67 -15.54
C SER A 160 -3.09 1.51 -16.61
N SER A 161 -2.78 2.55 -17.39
CA SER A 161 -1.74 2.50 -18.43
C SER A 161 -0.57 3.40 -18.10
N SER A 162 0.03 3.15 -16.94
CA SER A 162 1.47 3.20 -16.76
C SER A 162 1.83 1.83 -16.19
N THR A 163 2.22 0.92 -17.09
CA THR A 163 2.21 -0.55 -16.92
C THR A 163 3.19 -1.11 -15.87
N SER A 164 3.59 -0.31 -14.90
CA SER A 164 4.42 -0.69 -13.75
C SER A 164 4.05 0.06 -12.47
N THR A 165 3.53 1.29 -12.58
CA THR A 165 3.05 2.09 -11.45
C THR A 165 1.57 1.86 -11.12
N SER A 166 0.75 1.39 -12.06
CA SER A 166 -0.71 1.27 -11.86
C SER A 166 -1.18 0.07 -11.02
N GLU A 167 -0.44 -1.04 -10.99
CA GLU A 167 -0.77 -2.19 -10.12
C GLU A 167 -0.57 -1.84 -8.65
N ILE A 168 0.42 -1.00 -8.37
CA ILE A 168 0.67 -0.42 -7.07
C ILE A 168 -0.36 0.69 -6.77
N GLU A 169 -0.69 1.55 -7.74
CA GLU A 169 -1.65 2.66 -7.57
C GLU A 169 -3.10 2.21 -7.28
N ASN A 170 -3.58 1.15 -7.94
CA ASN A 170 -4.93 0.63 -7.72
C ASN A 170 -5.09 -0.12 -6.39
N ASN A 171 -4.00 -0.65 -5.82
CA ASN A 171 -4.02 -1.38 -4.54
C ASN A 171 -3.55 -0.51 -3.35
N LEU A 172 -2.86 0.61 -3.57
CA LEU A 172 -2.46 1.57 -2.53
C LEU A 172 -3.57 2.58 -2.14
N GLN A 173 -4.68 2.60 -2.87
CA GLN A 173 -5.82 3.48 -2.60
C GLN A 173 -7.08 2.66 -2.34
N PRO A 174 -7.32 2.16 -1.10
CA PRO A 174 -8.62 1.59 -0.75
C PRO A 174 -9.76 2.62 -0.89
N LEU A 175 -9.44 3.90 -1.01
CA LEU A 175 -10.41 4.99 -1.19
C LEU A 175 -10.90 5.19 -2.64
N ASN A 176 -10.20 4.63 -3.63
CA ASN A 176 -10.57 4.79 -5.05
C ASN A 176 -11.11 3.52 -5.71
N THR A 177 -11.24 2.42 -4.97
CA THR A 177 -12.00 1.27 -5.47
C THR A 177 -13.40 1.76 -5.86
N PRO A 178 -13.82 1.60 -7.13
CA PRO A 178 -15.21 1.81 -7.48
C PRO A 178 -16.02 0.93 -6.55
N LEU A 179 -17.14 1.46 -6.08
CA LEU A 179 -18.04 0.72 -5.22
C LEU A 179 -18.57 -0.47 -6.04
N GLU A 180 -17.86 -1.60 -6.00
CA GLU A 180 -18.24 -2.83 -6.70
C GLU A 180 -19.38 -3.50 -5.92
N LEU A 181 -20.56 -2.88 -5.94
CA LEU A 181 -21.80 -3.55 -5.57
C LEU A 181 -22.22 -4.45 -6.73
N GLY A 182 -21.55 -5.59 -6.90
CA GLY A 182 -21.89 -6.57 -7.92
C GLY A 182 -21.09 -7.86 -7.81
N GLU A 183 -21.78 -8.96 -7.52
CA GLU A 183 -21.24 -10.30 -7.77
C GLU A 183 -20.93 -10.42 -9.27
N LYS A 184 -19.75 -10.96 -9.61
CA LYS A 184 -19.23 -11.15 -10.98
C LYS A 184 -20.33 -11.65 -11.92
N GLY A 185 -20.91 -10.76 -12.71
CA GLY A 185 -21.91 -11.19 -13.67
C GLY A 185 -22.67 -10.07 -14.34
N TRP A 186 -23.55 -9.37 -13.62
CA TRP A 186 -24.68 -8.71 -14.30
C TRP A 186 -24.70 -7.18 -14.24
N PHE A 187 -24.02 -6.51 -13.29
CA PHE A 187 -23.86 -5.05 -13.30
C PHE A 187 -22.58 -4.59 -12.55
N THR A 188 -21.52 -4.20 -13.26
CA THR A 188 -20.43 -3.41 -12.66
C THR A 188 -20.86 -1.94 -12.66
N PHE A 189 -21.39 -1.45 -11.53
CA PHE A 189 -21.85 -0.07 -11.41
C PHE A 189 -20.67 0.88 -11.23
N GLY A 190 -20.45 1.81 -12.16
CA GLY A 190 -19.53 2.91 -11.92
C GLY A 190 -20.13 3.92 -10.93
N ARG A 191 -19.26 4.62 -10.18
CA ARG A 191 -19.66 5.72 -9.28
C ARG A 191 -20.56 6.77 -9.96
N PRO A 192 -20.30 7.27 -11.20
CA PRO A 192 -21.14 8.31 -11.80
C PRO A 192 -22.51 7.79 -12.23
N GLU A 193 -22.62 6.56 -12.75
CA GLU A 193 -23.90 5.96 -13.09
C GLU A 193 -24.76 5.82 -11.82
N ALA A 194 -24.15 5.37 -10.70
CA ALA A 194 -24.87 5.19 -9.42
C ALA A 194 -25.46 6.50 -8.94
N LEU A 195 -24.64 7.55 -8.96
CA LEU A 195 -25.05 8.89 -8.55
C LEU A 195 -26.22 9.41 -9.39
N ILE A 196 -26.16 9.28 -10.72
CA ILE A 196 -27.26 9.74 -11.59
C ILE A 196 -28.56 8.98 -11.28
N LEU A 197 -28.50 7.66 -11.07
CA LEU A 197 -29.68 6.88 -10.69
C LEU A 197 -30.23 7.30 -9.32
N PHE A 198 -29.38 7.42 -8.29
CA PHE A 198 -29.82 7.84 -6.97
C PHE A 198 -30.42 9.24 -6.98
N SER A 199 -29.82 10.16 -7.74
CA SER A 199 -30.37 11.50 -7.92
C SER A 199 -31.70 11.49 -8.67
N ALA A 200 -31.89 10.65 -9.69
CA ALA A 200 -33.17 10.51 -10.36
C ALA A 200 -34.26 10.01 -9.40
N ILE A 201 -33.96 9.02 -8.56
CA ILE A 201 -34.89 8.51 -7.53
C ILE A 201 -35.23 9.63 -6.53
N ALA A 202 -34.22 10.33 -6.01
CA ALA A 202 -34.41 11.42 -5.06
C ALA A 202 -35.30 12.53 -5.65
N LEU A 203 -34.96 13.05 -6.83
CA LEU A 203 -35.73 14.08 -7.52
C LEU A 203 -37.18 13.66 -7.77
N SER A 204 -37.41 12.39 -8.13
CA SER A 204 -38.75 11.85 -8.31
C SER A 204 -39.56 11.88 -7.00
N LEU A 205 -38.96 11.39 -5.90
CA LEU A 205 -39.59 11.40 -4.59
C LEU A 205 -39.93 12.83 -4.13
N HIS A 206 -38.99 13.76 -4.26
CA HIS A 206 -39.19 15.18 -3.95
C HIS A 206 -40.32 15.81 -4.77
N GLY A 207 -40.32 15.59 -6.08
CA GLY A 207 -41.31 16.16 -6.98
C GLY A 207 -42.73 15.61 -6.74
N ILE A 208 -42.85 14.31 -6.46
CA ILE A 208 -44.11 13.66 -6.09
C ILE A 208 -44.61 14.22 -4.75
N ALA A 209 -43.73 14.34 -3.76
CA ALA A 209 -44.09 14.86 -2.44
C ALA A 209 -44.68 16.27 -2.55
N LEU A 210 -43.99 17.20 -3.25
CA LEU A 210 -44.46 18.58 -3.42
C LEU A 210 -45.78 18.70 -4.19
N THR A 211 -46.04 17.78 -5.13
CA THR A 211 -47.24 17.82 -5.98
C THR A 211 -48.47 17.23 -5.30
N PHE A 212 -48.31 16.16 -4.51
CA PHE A 212 -49.43 15.33 -4.02
C PHE A 212 -49.70 15.42 -2.51
N ALA A 213 -48.86 16.09 -1.72
CA ALA A 213 -49.10 16.21 -0.29
C ALA A 213 -50.29 17.12 0.03
N GLN A 214 -51.45 16.50 0.28
CA GLN A 214 -52.68 17.21 0.64
C GLN A 214 -52.62 17.83 2.04
N ASN A 215 -51.98 17.15 3.00
CA ASN A 215 -51.82 17.62 4.38
C ASN A 215 -50.36 17.96 4.68
N ARG A 216 -49.97 19.20 4.35
CA ARG A 216 -48.59 19.67 4.46
C ARG A 216 -48.09 19.77 5.90
N SER A 217 -48.95 20.07 6.87
CA SER A 217 -48.53 20.18 8.28
C SER A 217 -48.12 18.84 8.87
N LEU A 218 -48.89 17.78 8.58
CA LEU A 218 -48.55 16.41 8.97
C LEU A 218 -47.27 15.93 8.26
N ALA A 219 -47.12 16.26 6.97
CA ALA A 219 -45.92 15.93 6.20
C ALA A 219 -44.67 16.61 6.77
N THR A 220 -44.72 17.92 7.04
CA THR A 220 -43.61 18.67 7.67
C THR A 220 -43.22 18.04 9.01
N PHE A 221 -44.20 17.74 9.87
CA PHE A 221 -43.92 17.11 11.16
C PHE A 221 -43.30 15.71 11.00
N ALA A 222 -43.84 14.87 10.12
CA ALA A 222 -43.34 13.52 9.88
C ALA A 222 -41.90 13.53 9.31
N LEU A 223 -41.62 14.40 8.34
CA LEU A 223 -40.29 14.54 7.75
C LEU A 223 -39.27 15.06 8.77
N LEU A 224 -39.67 15.98 9.65
CA LEU A 224 -38.81 16.46 10.73
C LEU A 224 -38.47 15.34 11.72
N VAL A 225 -39.46 14.56 12.15
CA VAL A 225 -39.23 13.41 13.03
C VAL A 225 -38.32 12.38 12.35
N LEU A 226 -38.57 12.07 11.08
CA LEU A 226 -37.74 11.15 10.32
C LEU A 226 -36.30 11.66 10.18
N ALA A 227 -36.11 12.95 9.89
CA ALA A 227 -34.79 13.58 9.80
C ALA A 227 -34.03 13.48 11.13
N LEU A 228 -34.70 13.70 12.26
CA LEU A 228 -34.09 13.54 13.60
C LEU A 228 -33.67 12.09 13.88
N VAL A 229 -34.54 11.12 13.58
CA VAL A 229 -34.21 9.69 13.72
C VAL A 229 -33.03 9.31 12.83
N TRP A 230 -33.03 9.76 11.57
CA TRP A 230 -31.95 9.46 10.63
C TRP A 230 -30.63 10.15 11.00
N THR A 231 -30.70 11.34 11.61
CA THR A 231 -29.52 12.04 12.16
C THR A 231 -28.90 11.24 13.29
N LEU A 232 -29.72 10.67 14.19
CA LEU A 232 -29.22 9.82 15.26
C LEU A 232 -28.52 8.58 14.70
N LEU A 233 -29.14 7.92 13.71
CA LEU A 233 -28.54 6.78 13.02
C LEU A 233 -27.21 7.16 12.34
N ALA A 234 -27.17 8.27 11.59
CA ALA A 234 -25.94 8.78 10.97
C ALA A 234 -24.85 9.02 12.01
N THR A 235 -25.19 9.58 13.16
CA THR A 235 -24.24 9.84 14.24
C THR A 235 -23.58 8.54 14.74
N THR A 236 -24.31 7.43 14.83
CA THR A 236 -23.71 6.13 15.22
C THR A 236 -22.62 5.67 14.24
N ARG A 237 -22.82 5.90 12.94
CA ARG A 237 -21.84 5.55 11.89
C ARG A 237 -20.64 6.48 11.92
N LEU A 238 -20.88 7.78 12.15
CA LEU A 238 -19.79 8.73 12.34
C LEU A 238 -18.93 8.37 13.56
N GLN A 239 -19.56 8.01 14.67
CA GLN A 239 -18.84 7.57 15.87
C GLN A 239 -17.99 6.32 15.59
N ALA A 240 -18.57 5.32 14.91
CA ALA A 240 -17.82 4.13 14.51
C ALA A 240 -16.63 4.45 13.60
N ALA A 241 -16.79 5.39 12.65
CA ALA A 241 -15.69 5.86 11.82
C ALA A 241 -14.61 6.57 12.66
N LEU A 242 -14.99 7.47 13.56
CA LEU A 242 -14.04 8.19 14.40
C LEU A 242 -13.25 7.25 15.34
N THR A 243 -13.90 6.24 15.92
CA THR A 243 -13.23 5.21 16.73
C THR A 243 -12.26 4.37 15.89
N ALA A 244 -12.64 3.99 14.67
CA ALA A 244 -11.72 3.32 13.75
C ALA A 244 -10.52 4.22 13.41
N ASN A 245 -10.74 5.51 13.19
CA ASN A 245 -9.67 6.47 12.94
C ASN A 245 -8.72 6.65 14.14
N GLN A 246 -9.25 6.60 15.37
CA GLN A 246 -8.41 6.58 16.58
C GLN A 246 -7.55 5.33 16.64
N ARG A 247 -8.09 4.14 16.35
CA ARG A 247 -7.32 2.89 16.31
C ARG A 247 -6.21 2.94 15.26
N ILE A 248 -6.46 3.54 14.09
CA ILE A 248 -5.42 3.73 13.06
C ILE A 248 -4.26 4.56 13.64
N LYS A 249 -4.57 5.67 14.29
CA LYS A 249 -3.55 6.53 14.92
C LYS A 249 -2.80 5.84 16.06
N GLU A 250 -3.50 5.08 16.89
CA GLU A 250 -2.89 4.29 17.96
C GLU A 250 -1.92 3.24 17.39
N LYS A 251 -2.31 2.55 16.31
CA LYS A 251 -1.45 1.59 15.62
C LYS A 251 -0.27 2.25 14.91
N ASP A 252 -0.45 3.47 14.40
CA ASP A 252 0.64 4.27 13.87
C ASP A 252 1.66 4.61 14.96
N ILE A 253 1.22 5.02 16.16
CA ILE A 253 2.10 5.26 17.31
C ILE A 253 2.81 3.98 17.74
N GLU A 254 2.08 2.86 17.85
CA GLU A 254 2.61 1.56 18.27
C GLU A 254 3.72 1.06 17.33
N ALA A 255 3.56 1.28 16.01
CA ALA A 255 4.57 0.98 15.00
C ALA A 255 5.65 2.08 14.86
N GLY A 256 5.52 3.20 15.58
CA GLY A 256 6.43 4.34 15.56
C GLY A 256 6.25 5.27 14.36
N LEU A 257 5.18 5.19 13.60
CA LEU A 257 5.02 5.74 12.25
C LEU A 257 4.59 7.22 12.18
N GLU A 258 4.45 7.92 13.32
CA GLU A 258 3.88 9.29 13.38
C GLU A 258 4.56 10.34 12.47
N GLU A 259 5.85 10.21 12.18
CA GLU A 259 6.65 11.27 11.52
C GLU A 259 6.72 11.18 9.97
N LEU A 260 6.14 10.17 9.33
CA LEU A 260 6.42 9.86 7.91
C LEU A 260 5.34 10.33 6.91
N GLY A 261 4.39 11.16 7.33
CA GLY A 261 3.34 11.67 6.43
C GLY A 261 2.39 10.57 5.97
N ASP A 262 1.76 10.74 4.79
CA ASP A 262 0.75 9.82 4.24
C ASP A 262 1.40 8.47 3.81
N ILE A 263 1.69 7.64 4.80
CA ILE A 263 2.32 6.33 4.66
C ILE A 263 1.33 5.38 4.01
N ARG A 264 1.64 4.96 2.78
CA ARG A 264 0.88 3.91 2.10
C ARG A 264 1.57 2.57 2.29
N TYR A 265 0.82 1.61 2.79
CA TYR A 265 1.24 0.21 2.89
C TYR A 265 0.97 -0.46 1.55
N SER A 266 1.92 -1.28 1.07
CA SER A 266 1.59 -2.31 0.10
C SER A 266 0.66 -3.29 0.82
N ASP A 267 -0.62 -3.28 0.46
CA ASP A 267 -1.70 -3.98 1.16
C ASP A 267 -1.44 -5.48 1.32
N GLY A 268 -2.03 -6.04 2.38
CA GLY A 268 -1.75 -7.36 2.92
C GLY A 268 -1.85 -8.56 1.97
N GLY A 269 -1.10 -9.60 2.32
CA GLY A 269 -1.20 -10.95 1.76
C GLY A 269 -0.08 -11.31 0.77
N ASP A 270 0.28 -10.39 -0.12
CA ASP A 270 1.33 -10.58 -1.11
C ASP A 270 2.18 -9.31 -1.25
N SER A 271 3.24 -9.19 -0.44
CA SER A 271 4.26 -8.16 -0.64
C SER A 271 4.81 -8.24 -2.07
N PHE A 272 4.54 -7.20 -2.87
CA PHE A 272 4.91 -7.12 -4.29
C PHE A 272 6.39 -7.44 -4.47
N LEU A 273 6.67 -8.50 -5.24
CA LEU A 273 8.03 -8.86 -5.60
C LEU A 273 8.47 -7.95 -6.75
N LEU A 274 9.29 -6.97 -6.43
CA LEU A 274 9.97 -6.17 -7.45
C LEU A 274 11.08 -7.02 -8.07
N GLU A 275 11.16 -7.06 -9.39
CA GLU A 275 12.21 -7.77 -10.13
C GLU A 275 12.78 -6.87 -11.24
N ASP A 276 14.09 -6.95 -11.44
CA ASP A 276 14.79 -6.32 -12.55
C ASP A 276 15.47 -7.40 -13.40
N GLU A 277 14.91 -7.67 -14.58
CA GLU A 277 15.38 -8.73 -15.49
C GLU A 277 16.79 -8.46 -16.05
N ASN A 278 17.25 -7.20 -16.03
CA ASN A 278 18.56 -6.82 -16.57
C ASN A 278 19.72 -7.15 -15.62
N THR A 279 19.49 -7.06 -14.31
CA THR A 279 20.50 -7.36 -13.28
C THR A 279 20.24 -8.68 -12.56
N GLY A 280 19.02 -9.22 -12.65
CA GLY A 280 18.56 -10.35 -11.86
C GLY A 280 18.22 -9.97 -10.42
N LEU A 281 18.25 -8.68 -10.06
CA LEU A 281 17.90 -8.23 -8.72
C LEU A 281 16.40 -8.42 -8.47
N ARG A 282 16.05 -8.90 -7.28
CA ARG A 282 14.65 -8.99 -6.84
C ARG A 282 14.49 -8.66 -5.37
N GLY A 283 13.33 -8.19 -4.95
CA GLY A 283 13.13 -7.82 -3.56
C GLY A 283 11.69 -7.47 -3.20
N ARG A 284 11.39 -7.57 -1.91
CA ARG A 284 10.11 -7.18 -1.32
C ARG A 284 10.42 -6.14 -0.24
N PRO A 285 10.31 -4.84 -0.52
CA PRO A 285 10.51 -3.81 0.50
C PRO A 285 9.47 -3.95 1.61
N ASP A 286 9.86 -3.70 2.86
CA ASP A 286 8.93 -3.70 3.99
C ASP A 286 7.86 -2.62 3.82
N GLN A 287 8.25 -1.45 3.29
CA GLN A 287 7.37 -0.31 3.09
C GLN A 287 7.86 0.58 1.93
N ILE A 288 6.92 1.19 1.21
CA ILE A 288 7.18 2.22 0.21
C ILE A 288 6.27 3.42 0.53
N THR A 289 6.86 4.57 0.82
CA THR A 289 6.10 5.83 1.02
C THR A 289 6.13 6.67 -0.25
N ARG A 290 5.10 7.51 -0.49
CA ARG A 290 5.06 8.44 -1.63
C ARG A 290 5.33 9.86 -1.13
N ILE A 291 6.35 10.51 -1.67
CA ILE A 291 6.66 11.92 -1.39
C ILE A 291 6.61 12.67 -2.72
N GLY A 292 5.55 13.45 -2.94
CA GLY A 292 5.30 14.06 -4.25
C GLY A 292 4.92 12.98 -5.28
N GLU A 293 5.68 12.89 -6.38
CA GLU A 293 5.55 11.84 -7.40
C GLU A 293 6.51 10.67 -7.18
N ASP A 294 7.46 10.80 -6.24
CA ASP A 294 8.50 9.80 -6.01
C ASP A 294 8.04 8.70 -5.04
N LEU A 295 8.42 7.45 -5.36
CA LEU A 295 8.26 6.29 -4.49
C LEU A 295 9.55 6.07 -3.69
N ILE A 296 9.46 6.13 -2.37
CA ILE A 296 10.59 6.12 -1.45
C ILE A 296 10.53 4.85 -0.60
N PRO A 297 11.49 3.92 -0.72
CA PRO A 297 11.51 2.71 0.10
C PRO A 297 11.91 3.05 1.54
N VAL A 298 11.26 2.38 2.49
CA VAL A 298 11.53 2.49 3.92
C VAL A 298 11.81 1.09 4.49
N GLU A 299 12.98 0.92 5.09
CA GLU A 299 13.36 -0.33 5.79
C GLU A 299 13.40 -0.07 7.31
N LEU A 300 12.74 -0.93 8.08
CA LEU A 300 12.73 -0.86 9.54
C LEU A 300 13.62 -1.94 10.14
N LYS A 301 14.61 -1.53 10.94
CA LYS A 301 15.47 -2.45 11.70
C LYS A 301 15.15 -2.38 13.19
N THR A 302 14.82 -3.54 13.76
CA THR A 302 14.36 -3.70 15.15
C THR A 302 15.48 -4.04 16.16
N GLY A 303 16.73 -4.09 15.67
CA GLY A 303 17.94 -4.40 16.46
C GLY A 303 18.57 -3.20 17.16
N LYS A 304 19.80 -3.38 17.66
CA LYS A 304 20.55 -2.32 18.35
C LYS A 304 20.77 -1.11 17.43
N ILE A 305 20.40 0.07 17.92
CA ILE A 305 20.54 1.34 17.19
C ILE A 305 22.04 1.69 17.07
N PRO A 306 22.60 1.75 15.84
CA PRO A 306 23.99 2.12 15.64
C PRO A 306 24.14 3.65 15.53
N LYS A 307 25.35 4.18 15.76
CA LYS A 307 25.64 5.62 15.54
C LYS A 307 25.63 6.03 14.06
N LYS A 308 25.87 5.07 13.16
CA LYS A 308 25.87 5.23 11.70
C LYS A 308 25.21 3.98 11.09
N PRO A 309 24.49 4.11 9.97
CA PRO A 309 23.82 2.97 9.36
C PRO A 309 24.83 1.88 8.98
N HIS A 310 24.48 0.62 9.27
CA HIS A 310 25.30 -0.52 8.86
C HIS A 310 25.39 -0.60 7.34
N LYS A 311 26.59 -0.92 6.83
CA LYS A 311 26.84 -1.05 5.39
C LYS A 311 25.87 -2.03 4.73
N SER A 312 25.59 -3.18 5.36
CA SER A 312 24.66 -4.19 4.86
C SER A 312 23.25 -3.63 4.67
N HIS A 313 22.70 -2.99 5.70
CA HIS A 313 21.35 -2.41 5.66
C HIS A 313 21.24 -1.29 4.61
N ARG A 314 22.31 -0.50 4.45
CA ARG A 314 22.37 0.52 3.39
C ARG A 314 22.30 -0.11 2.00
N PHE A 315 23.03 -1.19 1.75
CA PHE A 315 23.00 -1.88 0.46
C PHE A 315 21.64 -2.54 0.16
N GLN A 316 20.90 -2.96 1.18
CA GLN A 316 19.53 -3.42 1.02
C GLN A 316 18.60 -2.28 0.53
N ILE A 317 18.72 -1.08 1.10
CA ILE A 317 17.99 0.09 0.62
C ILE A 317 18.40 0.46 -0.82
N LEU A 318 19.70 0.43 -1.15
CA LEU A 318 20.17 0.66 -2.52
C LEU A 318 19.53 -0.35 -3.50
N ALA A 319 19.40 -1.62 -3.10
CA ALA A 319 18.72 -2.62 -3.90
C ALA A 319 17.25 -2.24 -4.16
N TYR A 320 16.52 -1.79 -3.14
CA TYR A 320 15.13 -1.33 -3.32
C TYR A 320 15.02 -0.05 -4.14
N LEU A 321 15.96 0.88 -4.01
CA LEU A 321 16.00 2.10 -4.83
C LEU A 321 16.17 1.77 -6.32
N HIS A 322 17.10 0.86 -6.66
CA HIS A 322 17.26 0.37 -8.03
C HIS A 322 16.03 -0.36 -8.56
N LEU A 323 15.41 -1.20 -7.73
CA LEU A 323 14.19 -1.90 -8.10
C LEU A 323 13.03 -0.95 -8.40
N ILE A 324 12.89 0.11 -7.60
CA ILE A 324 11.90 1.16 -7.86
C ILE A 324 12.27 1.94 -9.13
N GLU A 325 13.52 2.34 -9.33
CA GLU A 325 13.99 3.02 -10.55
C GLU A 325 13.72 2.19 -11.81
N SER A 326 14.06 0.90 -11.80
CA SER A 326 13.84 -0.01 -12.94
C SER A 326 12.35 -0.15 -13.27
N MET A 327 11.51 -0.19 -12.23
CA MET A 327 10.07 -0.27 -12.39
C MET A 327 9.44 1.05 -12.87
N THR A 328 9.77 2.19 -12.26
CA THR A 328 9.13 3.48 -12.56
C THR A 328 9.74 4.20 -13.77
N GLY A 329 10.96 3.84 -14.16
CA GLY A 329 11.77 4.57 -15.13
C GLY A 329 12.36 5.88 -14.61
N ASN A 330 12.03 6.28 -13.37
CA ASN A 330 12.48 7.53 -12.74
C ASN A 330 13.25 7.21 -11.45
N PRO A 331 14.50 7.70 -11.29
CA PRO A 331 15.31 7.40 -10.12
C PRO A 331 14.77 8.09 -8.87
N PRO A 332 14.43 7.36 -7.79
CA PRO A 332 14.07 7.98 -6.53
C PRO A 332 15.27 8.76 -5.97
N PRO A 333 15.08 9.93 -5.34
CA PRO A 333 16.19 10.75 -4.85
C PRO A 333 16.92 10.12 -3.64
N PHE A 334 16.19 9.41 -2.79
CA PHE A 334 16.73 8.76 -1.59
C PHE A 334 15.79 7.65 -1.09
N GLY A 335 16.28 6.82 -0.16
CA GLY A 335 15.49 5.88 0.63
C GLY A 335 15.71 6.10 2.12
N PHE A 336 14.82 5.59 2.98
CA PHE A 336 14.94 5.71 4.43
C PHE A 336 15.30 4.39 5.09
N LEU A 337 16.26 4.45 6.01
CA LEU A 337 16.62 3.36 6.89
C LEU A 337 16.39 3.77 8.34
N ARG A 338 15.48 3.07 9.00
CA ARG A 338 15.06 3.39 10.36
C ARG A 338 15.54 2.35 11.36
N TYR A 339 16.08 2.82 12.49
CA TYR A 339 16.45 2.01 13.63
C TYR A 339 15.62 2.44 14.84
N GLY A 340 14.63 1.63 15.24
CA GLY A 340 13.71 2.01 16.30
C GLY A 340 12.93 3.29 16.01
N THR A 341 12.47 4.00 17.05
CA THR A 341 11.61 5.17 16.90
C THR A 341 12.35 6.46 16.55
N GLU A 342 13.58 6.64 17.03
CA GLU A 342 14.26 7.95 17.03
C GLU A 342 15.35 8.12 15.95
N SER A 343 15.83 7.05 15.33
CA SER A 343 16.98 7.11 14.41
C SER A 343 16.58 6.80 12.97
N VAL A 344 16.38 7.85 12.17
CA VAL A 344 16.11 7.78 10.73
C VAL A 344 17.35 8.25 9.95
N TYR A 345 17.79 7.46 8.99
CA TYR A 345 18.88 7.80 8.08
C TYR A 345 18.36 7.85 6.64
N SER A 346 18.63 8.94 5.94
CA SER A 346 18.45 9.01 4.48
C SER A 346 19.64 8.39 3.77
N ILE A 347 19.35 7.57 2.75
CA ILE A 347 20.32 6.95 1.86
C ILE A 347 20.10 7.54 0.48
N GLU A 348 21.03 8.35 0.02
CA GLU A 348 20.97 8.97 -1.32
C GLU A 348 21.13 7.94 -2.43
N TRP A 349 20.42 8.16 -3.53
CA TRP A 349 20.57 7.40 -4.77
C TRP A 349 21.30 8.24 -5.82
N ASN A 350 22.43 7.73 -6.32
CA ASN A 350 23.21 8.35 -7.37
C ASN A 350 24.01 7.28 -8.14
N GLU A 351 24.57 7.66 -9.30
CA GLU A 351 25.32 6.74 -10.16
C GLU A 351 26.45 6.00 -9.44
N LYS A 352 27.16 6.67 -8.53
CA LYS A 352 28.24 6.04 -7.76
C LYS A 352 27.74 4.94 -6.82
N GLU A 353 26.55 5.10 -6.25
CA GLU A 353 25.93 4.06 -5.42
C GLU A 353 25.32 2.93 -6.25
N LYS A 354 24.80 3.25 -7.44
CA LYS A 354 24.33 2.29 -8.43
C LYS A 354 25.46 1.37 -8.91
N GLU A 355 26.60 1.94 -9.28
CA GLU A 355 27.81 1.18 -9.65
C GLU A 355 28.24 0.22 -8.52
N LYS A 356 28.32 0.72 -7.27
CA LYS A 356 28.69 -0.12 -6.12
C LYS A 356 27.70 -1.26 -5.89
N LEU A 357 26.39 -1.00 -6.06
CA LEU A 357 25.37 -2.04 -5.93
C LEU A 357 25.58 -3.11 -7.02
N PHE A 358 25.79 -2.70 -8.26
CA PHE A 358 26.00 -3.60 -9.39
C PHE A 358 27.27 -4.43 -9.21
N ASP A 359 28.35 -3.85 -8.73
CA ASP A 359 29.58 -4.59 -8.40
C ASP A 359 29.31 -5.71 -7.39
N ILE A 360 28.50 -5.44 -6.37
CA ILE A 360 28.12 -6.46 -5.38
C ILE A 360 27.22 -7.54 -5.99
N ILE A 361 26.25 -7.18 -6.84
CA ILE A 361 25.38 -8.15 -7.52
C ILE A 361 26.21 -9.08 -8.40
N LYS A 362 27.10 -8.52 -9.23
CA LYS A 362 28.01 -9.29 -10.09
C LYS A 362 28.93 -10.19 -9.28
N GLU A 363 29.44 -9.71 -8.15
CA GLU A 363 30.28 -10.51 -7.27
C GLU A 363 29.52 -11.66 -6.61
N ILE A 364 28.27 -11.45 -6.17
CA ILE A 364 27.41 -12.52 -5.65
C ILE A 364 27.16 -13.58 -6.71
N GLN A 365 26.80 -13.14 -7.92
CA GLN A 365 26.60 -14.01 -9.08
C GLN A 365 27.87 -14.83 -9.41
N ARG A 366 29.02 -14.16 -9.47
CA ARG A 366 30.33 -14.79 -9.70
C ARG A 366 30.64 -15.84 -8.65
N VAL A 367 30.51 -15.51 -7.36
CA VAL A 367 30.77 -16.44 -6.25
C VAL A 367 29.78 -17.60 -6.25
N THR A 368 28.54 -17.38 -6.70
CA THR A 368 27.56 -18.44 -6.87
C THR A 368 28.00 -19.46 -7.92
N VAL A 369 28.62 -19.02 -9.01
CA VAL A 369 29.03 -19.91 -10.12
C VAL A 369 30.44 -20.48 -9.96
N GLN A 370 31.38 -19.68 -9.46
CA GLN A 370 32.79 -20.07 -9.34
C GLN A 370 33.14 -20.59 -7.94
N GLY A 371 32.32 -20.31 -6.93
CA GLY A 371 32.65 -20.54 -5.54
C GLY A 371 33.64 -19.51 -4.99
N GLY A 372 34.33 -19.87 -3.90
CA GLY A 372 35.35 -19.04 -3.28
C GLY A 372 34.85 -18.02 -2.25
N ALA A 373 33.62 -18.18 -1.75
CA ALA A 373 33.10 -17.37 -0.66
C ALA A 373 34.04 -17.46 0.56
N LYS A 374 34.48 -16.30 1.06
CA LYS A 374 35.36 -16.18 2.22
C LYS A 374 35.04 -14.94 3.03
N ARG A 375 35.36 -14.96 4.31
CA ARG A 375 35.23 -13.77 5.16
C ARG A 375 36.11 -12.63 4.63
N ASP A 376 35.52 -11.45 4.44
CA ASP A 376 36.14 -10.20 3.96
C ASP A 376 36.53 -9.22 5.09
N HIS A 377 36.27 -9.66 6.32
CA HIS A 377 36.54 -9.08 7.62
C HIS A 377 38.00 -8.92 8.09
N ASN A 378 38.28 -8.04 9.06
CA ASN A 378 39.17 -8.37 10.19
C ASN A 378 38.64 -7.89 11.55
N ARG A 379 37.32 -8.01 11.75
CA ARG A 379 36.63 -7.52 12.95
C ARG A 379 36.09 -8.69 13.78
N PRO A 380 36.72 -9.06 14.90
CA PRO A 380 36.25 -10.16 15.76
C PRO A 380 34.83 -9.96 16.28
N GLY A 381 34.47 -8.73 16.66
CA GLY A 381 33.12 -8.41 17.17
C GLY A 381 31.99 -8.73 16.17
N LYS A 382 32.22 -8.57 14.86
CA LYS A 382 31.25 -8.99 13.82
C LYS A 382 31.06 -10.52 13.83
N CYS A 383 32.15 -11.28 14.00
CA CYS A 383 32.07 -12.74 14.05
C CYS A 383 31.35 -13.21 15.32
N GLU A 384 31.53 -12.49 16.43
CA GLU A 384 30.89 -12.80 17.70
C GLU A 384 29.37 -12.59 17.65
N SER A 385 28.91 -11.52 17.01
CA SER A 385 27.48 -11.22 16.81
C SER A 385 26.86 -11.91 15.58
N CYS A 386 27.61 -12.73 14.85
CA CYS A 386 27.08 -13.43 13.68
C CYS A 386 26.22 -14.61 14.13
N SER A 387 24.99 -14.69 13.60
CA SER A 387 24.05 -15.77 13.92
C SER A 387 24.47 -17.15 13.41
N ARG A 388 25.46 -17.21 12.52
CA ARG A 388 26.00 -18.47 11.94
C ARG A 388 27.42 -18.76 12.41
N ARG A 389 27.85 -18.15 13.53
CA ARG A 389 29.22 -18.23 14.04
C ARG A 389 29.68 -19.64 14.43
N GLU A 390 28.77 -20.51 14.86
CA GLU A 390 29.09 -21.87 15.30
C GLU A 390 29.57 -22.74 14.14
N ASP A 391 28.93 -22.56 12.98
CA ASP A 391 29.14 -23.35 11.77
C ASP A 391 30.15 -22.66 10.82
N CYS A 392 30.76 -21.55 11.23
CA CYS A 392 31.65 -20.74 10.39
C CYS A 392 33.13 -21.16 10.53
N PRO A 393 33.77 -21.69 9.46
CA PRO A 393 35.18 -22.09 9.51
C PRO A 393 36.14 -20.89 9.52
N ASP A 394 35.71 -19.74 9.01
CA ASP A 394 36.52 -18.52 8.90
C ASP A 394 36.37 -17.61 10.15
N ARG A 395 35.74 -18.10 11.23
CA ARG A 395 35.44 -17.30 12.43
C ARG A 395 36.72 -16.78 13.09
N LEU A 396 36.74 -15.48 13.37
CA LEU A 396 37.75 -14.92 14.27
C LEU A 396 37.39 -15.20 15.73
N LYS A 397 38.39 -15.63 16.52
CA LYS A 397 38.24 -15.72 17.98
C LYS A 397 38.11 -14.31 18.56
N PHE A 398 37.06 -14.10 19.33
CA PHE A 398 36.90 -12.88 20.13
C PHE A 398 37.62 -13.09 21.47
N ILE A 399 38.59 -12.24 21.79
CA ILE A 399 39.27 -12.22 23.09
C ILE A 399 38.79 -10.95 23.80
N PRO A 400 37.96 -11.05 24.86
CA PRO A 400 37.57 -9.87 25.62
C PRO A 400 38.81 -9.25 26.29
N ASN A 401 39.01 -7.94 26.14
CA ASN A 401 40.09 -7.11 26.71
C ASN A 401 41.46 -7.12 26.01
N GLN A 402 41.51 -6.72 24.73
CA GLN A 402 42.62 -5.94 24.17
C GLN A 402 42.10 -4.66 23.54
#